data_AF-A0A194REG8-F1
#
_entry.id   AF-A0A194REG8-F1
#
_cell.length_a   1.000
_cell.length_b   1.000
_cell.length_c   1.000
_cell.angle_alpha   90.00
_cell.angle_beta   90.00
_cell.angle_gamma   90.00
#
_symmetry.space_group_name_H-M   'P 1'
#
loop_
_entity.id
_entity.type
_entity.pdbx_description
1 polymer ?
#
loop_
_entity_poly.entity_id
_entity_poly.type
_entity_poly.pdbx_seq_one_letter_code
_entity_poly.pdbx_strand_id
1 'polypeptide(L)'
;MFKRSRRLSLVDQFIDGLLSKEAYETPSDTVKEDDLEMNLPEWFDEHLYNRGRSFFWRFCFGLSGSMTSGLISVFSVPTILEVLVGSRRSSSKYTAFKRYLSTFLHVMSWFRYDLKPGTVSWRSLYEVRRRHLKSGRAARLKNKGTVSQRDLALTQFGFLGYAVLKPDRIGVNQQEADDWEAYNHLWRVIGHMLGIKDRYNICRKNIEETREVCRLILDRVYTPCLENVPEYFEHMARVMMDGMWAVNGTMESGSQMYLTKNLANVPGYILTEAERIDLQRRIKEKLNGKHPDIGVDASLLVEKARVEGLPERPPRLLYLKDYDTLDNAPEYKKLPLAAKYKLALFSIFIAFYNTYIGRVLINSYFVLSINLTEYFPYVAFFVYGIKNSYVNIFKESPLDDTPAKPNSEYNKPQQPMPWYKAILAFW
;
A
#
# COMPACT_ATOMS: atom_id res chain seq x y z
N MET A 1 -32.04 -28.75 -1.52
CA MET A 1 -32.49 -27.52 -0.84
C MET A 1 -32.03 -27.59 0.62
N PHE A 2 -30.87 -27.03 0.95
CA PHE A 2 -30.43 -26.79 2.33
C PHE A 2 -29.76 -25.41 2.36
N LYS A 3 -30.56 -24.35 2.46
CA LYS A 3 -30.06 -23.04 2.89
C LYS A 3 -29.75 -23.16 4.38
N ARG A 4 -28.54 -23.62 4.72
CA ARG A 4 -27.97 -23.33 6.05
C ARG A 4 -27.79 -21.82 6.10
N SER A 5 -28.68 -21.14 6.81
CA SER A 5 -28.48 -19.75 7.24
C SER A 5 -27.20 -19.71 8.06
N ARG A 6 -26.09 -19.35 7.42
CA ARG A 6 -24.80 -19.18 8.08
C ARG A 6 -24.90 -17.85 8.83
N ARG A 7 -25.03 -17.88 10.16
CA ARG A 7 -24.81 -16.68 10.98
C ARG A 7 -23.44 -16.12 10.58
N LEU A 8 -23.41 -14.87 10.11
CA LEU A 8 -22.17 -14.18 9.78
C LEU A 8 -21.32 -14.08 11.04
N SER A 9 -20.02 -14.34 10.92
CA SER A 9 -19.07 -14.14 12.02
C SER A 9 -19.09 -12.66 12.46
N LEU A 10 -18.63 -12.36 13.67
CA LEU A 10 -18.49 -10.96 14.12
C LEU A 10 -17.60 -10.15 13.16
N VAL A 11 -16.56 -10.80 12.61
CA VAL A 11 -15.65 -10.18 11.64
C VAL A 11 -16.34 -9.92 10.30
N ASP A 12 -17.19 -10.84 9.82
CA ASP A 12 -18.00 -10.59 8.62
C ASP A 12 -18.96 -9.40 8.81
N GLN A 13 -19.60 -9.30 9.97
CA GLN A 13 -20.49 -8.17 10.29
C GLN A 13 -19.71 -6.84 10.35
N PHE A 14 -18.52 -6.84 10.94
CA PHE A 14 -17.62 -5.68 10.92
C PHE A 14 -17.27 -5.27 9.49
N ILE A 15 -16.88 -6.22 8.63
CA ILE A 15 -16.52 -5.95 7.23
C ILE A 15 -17.72 -5.43 6.45
N ASP A 16 -18.92 -5.97 6.64
CA ASP A 16 -20.12 -5.49 5.98
C ASP A 16 -20.48 -4.07 6.43
N GLY A 17 -20.29 -3.74 7.71
CA GLY A 17 -20.42 -2.38 8.23
C GLY A 17 -19.37 -1.44 7.65
N LEU A 18 -18.11 -1.87 7.57
CA LEU A 18 -17.00 -1.08 7.04
C LEU A 18 -17.13 -0.81 5.53
N LEU A 19 -17.56 -1.80 4.75
CA LEU A 19 -17.71 -1.69 3.30
C LEU A 19 -19.10 -1.19 2.89
N SER A 20 -19.93 -0.80 3.85
CA SER A 20 -21.26 -0.24 3.60
C SER A 20 -21.20 1.13 2.92
N LYS A 21 -22.32 1.51 2.31
CA LYS A 21 -22.53 2.86 1.78
C LYS A 21 -22.45 3.92 2.90
N GLU A 22 -23.00 3.64 4.09
CA GLU A 22 -22.92 4.53 5.25
C GLU A 22 -21.47 4.87 5.62
N ALA A 23 -20.58 3.86 5.67
CA ALA A 23 -19.18 4.07 6.02
C ALA A 23 -18.42 4.91 4.99
N TYR A 24 -18.81 4.83 3.71
CA TYR A 24 -18.29 5.69 2.65
C TYR A 24 -18.88 7.11 2.70
N GLU A 25 -20.17 7.25 2.96
CA GLU A 25 -20.82 8.56 3.03
C GLU A 25 -20.43 9.32 4.30
N THR A 26 -20.01 8.62 5.35
CA THR A 26 -19.49 9.21 6.59
C THR A 26 -18.12 9.84 6.36
N PRO A 27 -17.98 11.18 6.46
CA PRO A 27 -16.69 11.84 6.33
C PRO A 27 -15.70 11.40 7.41
N SER A 28 -14.40 11.52 7.11
CA SER A 28 -13.30 11.38 8.07
C SER A 28 -13.52 12.21 9.34
N ASP A 29 -13.89 13.47 9.17
CA ASP A 29 -14.27 14.38 10.25
C ASP A 29 -15.37 15.34 9.78
N THR A 30 -16.22 15.78 10.72
CA THR A 30 -17.32 16.72 10.48
C THR A 30 -17.12 18.07 11.17
N VAL A 31 -16.23 18.15 12.16
CA VAL A 31 -15.88 19.36 12.91
C VAL A 31 -15.17 20.40 12.02
N LYS A 32 -15.19 21.68 12.42
CA LYS A 32 -14.36 22.71 11.78
C LYS A 32 -12.89 22.45 12.09
N GLU A 33 -12.03 23.05 11.27
CA GLU A 33 -10.59 22.88 11.41
C GLU A 33 -10.07 23.38 12.75
N ASP A 34 -10.57 24.52 13.22
CA ASP A 34 -10.16 25.11 14.50
C ASP A 34 -10.77 24.38 15.71
N ASP A 35 -11.80 23.56 15.48
CA ASP A 35 -12.48 22.74 16.49
C ASP A 35 -11.94 21.30 16.51
N LEU A 36 -10.87 21.00 15.77
CA LEU A 36 -10.31 19.65 15.69
C LEU A 36 -9.57 19.32 17.00
N GLU A 37 -10.09 18.34 17.74
CA GLU A 37 -9.47 17.87 18.97
C GLU A 37 -8.78 16.51 18.81
N MET A 38 -7.64 16.36 19.48
CA MET A 38 -6.88 15.12 19.56
C MET A 38 -6.98 14.57 20.98
N ASN A 39 -7.55 13.39 21.11
CA ASN A 39 -7.66 12.69 22.38
C ASN A 39 -7.09 11.28 22.20
N LEU A 40 -6.32 10.83 23.19
CA LEU A 40 -5.94 9.43 23.24
C LEU A 40 -7.18 8.58 23.54
N PRO A 41 -7.29 7.38 22.96
CA PRO A 41 -8.41 6.49 23.28
C PRO A 41 -8.33 6.02 24.73
N GLU A 42 -9.47 5.73 25.35
CA GLU A 42 -9.53 5.22 26.73
C GLU A 42 -8.76 3.90 26.91
N TRP A 43 -8.66 3.11 25.84
CA TRP A 43 -7.90 1.85 25.80
C TRP A 43 -6.42 2.03 25.43
N PHE A 44 -5.88 3.25 25.45
CA PHE A 44 -4.47 3.52 25.17
C PHE A 44 -3.54 2.91 26.22
N ASP A 45 -2.77 1.92 25.80
CA ASP A 45 -1.64 1.36 26.53
C ASP A 45 -0.32 1.93 25.97
N GLU A 46 0.36 2.79 26.74
CA GLU A 46 1.62 3.43 26.34
C GLU A 46 2.77 2.42 26.21
N HIS A 47 2.81 1.41 27.07
CA HIS A 47 3.84 0.38 27.03
C HIS A 47 3.72 -0.45 25.75
N LEU A 48 2.52 -0.92 25.44
CA LEU A 48 2.24 -1.69 24.23
C LEU A 48 2.46 -0.85 22.96
N TYR A 49 2.11 0.44 22.99
CA TYR A 49 2.36 1.37 21.87
C TYR A 49 3.87 1.50 21.60
N ASN A 50 4.68 1.70 22.65
CA ASN A 50 6.12 1.84 22.52
C ASN A 50 6.81 0.51 22.13
N ARG A 51 6.30 -0.65 22.57
CA ARG A 51 6.75 -1.94 22.05
C ARG A 51 6.49 -2.10 20.56
N GLY A 52 5.34 -1.63 20.07
CA GLY A 52 5.03 -1.61 18.63
C GLY A 52 6.04 -0.76 17.84
N ARG A 53 6.45 0.40 18.39
CA ARG A 53 7.51 1.24 17.81
C ARG A 53 8.86 0.53 17.77
N SER A 54 9.24 -0.15 18.86
CA SER A 54 10.48 -0.95 18.92
C SER A 54 10.45 -2.11 17.94
N PHE A 55 9.31 -2.78 17.79
CA PHE A 55 9.13 -3.82 16.77
C PHE A 55 9.31 -3.26 15.35
N PHE A 56 8.75 -2.08 15.06
CA PHE A 56 9.00 -1.41 13.79
C PHE A 56 10.50 -1.21 13.53
N TRP A 57 11.26 -0.68 14.49
CA TRP A 57 12.69 -0.40 14.28
C TRP A 57 13.55 -1.66 14.13
N ARG A 58 13.15 -2.79 14.71
CA ARG A 58 13.81 -4.08 14.47
C ARG A 58 13.61 -4.59 13.05
N PHE A 59 12.54 -4.16 12.37
CA PHE A 59 12.17 -4.62 11.04
C PHE A 59 11.88 -3.47 10.06
N CYS A 60 12.53 -2.32 10.24
CA CYS A 60 12.10 -1.06 9.62
C CYS A 60 12.17 -1.09 8.09
N PHE A 61 13.16 -1.79 7.52
CA PHE A 61 13.26 -1.99 6.08
C PHE A 61 12.08 -2.80 5.53
N GLY A 62 11.82 -3.99 6.09
CA GLY A 62 10.76 -4.88 5.64
C GLY A 62 9.37 -4.27 5.80
N LEU A 63 9.10 -3.67 6.96
CA LEU A 63 7.83 -3.03 7.26
C LEU A 63 7.60 -1.80 6.36
N SER A 64 8.61 -0.95 6.13
CA SER A 64 8.48 0.19 5.21
C SER A 64 8.30 -0.26 3.75
N GLY A 65 8.95 -1.35 3.34
CA GLY A 65 8.73 -1.98 2.03
C GLY A 65 7.27 -2.40 1.85
N SER A 66 6.68 -3.03 2.87
CA SER A 66 5.27 -3.43 2.85
C SER A 66 4.31 -2.24 2.72
N MET A 67 4.63 -1.10 3.36
CA MET A 67 3.85 0.14 3.25
C MET A 67 3.89 0.72 1.83
N THR A 68 4.99 0.53 1.10
CA THR A 68 5.10 0.95 -0.30
C THR A 68 4.14 0.17 -1.18
N SER A 69 4.13 -1.17 -1.08
CA SER A 69 3.16 -2.00 -1.80
C SER A 69 1.72 -1.71 -1.37
N GLY A 70 1.52 -1.43 -0.08
CA GLY A 70 0.23 -1.02 0.45
C GLY A 70 -0.27 0.30 -0.14
N LEU A 71 0.59 1.31 -0.27
CA LEU A 71 0.23 2.57 -0.93
C LEU A 71 -0.11 2.39 -2.41
N ILE A 72 0.63 1.55 -3.14
CA ILE A 72 0.26 1.18 -4.52
C ILE A 72 -1.13 0.53 -4.53
N SER A 73 -1.42 -0.35 -3.57
CA SER A 73 -2.74 -0.99 -3.44
C SER A 73 -3.85 0.02 -3.13
N VAL A 74 -3.58 1.04 -2.32
CA VAL A 74 -4.54 2.11 -2.02
C VAL A 74 -4.96 2.88 -3.27
N PHE A 75 -4.07 3.06 -4.25
CA PHE A 75 -4.43 3.69 -5.53
C PHE A 75 -5.42 2.86 -6.35
N SER A 76 -5.58 1.56 -6.09
CA SER A 76 -6.55 0.74 -6.83
C SER A 76 -7.98 0.94 -6.36
N VAL A 77 -8.21 1.61 -5.22
CA VAL A 77 -9.55 1.92 -4.72
C VAL A 77 -10.07 3.19 -5.41
N PRO A 78 -11.15 3.12 -6.22
CA PRO A 78 -11.58 4.25 -7.06
C PRO A 78 -11.89 5.53 -6.28
N THR A 79 -12.57 5.41 -5.14
CA THR A 79 -12.95 6.57 -4.32
C THR A 79 -11.75 7.28 -3.71
N ILE A 80 -10.71 6.53 -3.35
CA ILE A 80 -9.46 7.10 -2.86
C ILE A 80 -8.70 7.77 -4.00
N LEU A 81 -8.58 7.08 -5.14
CA LEU A 81 -7.86 7.60 -6.30
C LEU A 81 -8.45 8.92 -6.81
N GLU A 82 -9.79 9.06 -6.87
CA GLU A 82 -10.46 10.28 -7.31
C GLU A 82 -10.06 11.50 -6.45
N VAL A 83 -9.98 11.33 -5.12
CA VAL A 83 -9.54 12.40 -4.21
C VAL A 83 -8.05 12.73 -4.44
N LEU A 84 -7.20 11.72 -4.64
CA LEU A 84 -5.78 11.91 -4.86
C LEU A 84 -5.50 12.64 -6.18
N VAL A 85 -6.14 12.22 -7.28
CA VAL A 85 -6.05 12.88 -8.60
C VAL A 85 -6.62 14.30 -8.51
N GLY A 86 -7.80 14.45 -7.92
CA GLY A 86 -8.48 15.75 -7.75
C GLY A 86 -7.74 16.76 -6.86
N SER A 87 -6.81 16.29 -6.03
CA SER A 87 -5.96 17.15 -5.19
C SER A 87 -4.93 17.94 -5.99
N ARG A 88 -4.50 17.43 -7.17
CA ARG A 88 -3.43 18.02 -8.00
C ARG A 88 -2.07 18.17 -7.28
N ARG A 89 -1.81 17.28 -6.32
CA ARG A 89 -0.59 17.30 -5.48
C ARG A 89 0.38 16.16 -5.78
N SER A 90 0.11 15.34 -6.80
CA SER A 90 0.94 14.16 -7.10
C SER A 90 0.83 13.68 -8.55
N SER A 91 0.49 14.58 -9.48
CA SER A 91 0.35 14.24 -10.90
C SER A 91 1.66 14.41 -11.70
N SER A 92 2.68 15.07 -11.12
CA SER A 92 4.03 15.14 -11.70
C SER A 92 5.07 14.52 -10.78
N LYS A 93 6.24 14.17 -11.33
CA LYS A 93 7.35 13.59 -10.56
C LYS A 93 7.72 14.45 -9.36
N TYR A 94 7.73 15.78 -9.55
CA TYR A 94 8.09 16.72 -8.51
C TYR A 94 7.03 16.82 -7.41
N THR A 95 5.75 17.02 -7.76
CA THR A 95 4.70 17.10 -6.74
C THR A 95 4.53 15.78 -5.99
N ALA A 96 4.63 14.65 -6.70
CA ALA A 96 4.65 13.33 -6.08
C ALA A 96 5.84 13.14 -5.13
N PHE A 97 7.06 13.51 -5.52
CA PHE A 97 8.22 13.50 -4.63
C PHE A 97 7.92 14.28 -3.33
N LYS A 98 7.44 15.52 -3.43
CA LYS A 98 7.12 16.35 -2.26
C LYS A 98 6.05 15.71 -1.37
N ARG A 99 4.98 15.21 -1.99
CA ARG A 99 3.86 14.60 -1.27
C ARG A 99 4.27 13.33 -0.55
N TYR A 100 4.85 12.38 -1.27
CA TYR A 100 5.12 11.06 -0.73
C TYR A 100 6.34 11.03 0.20
N LEU A 101 7.32 11.91 0.00
CA LEU A 101 8.36 12.13 1.00
C LEU A 101 7.78 12.77 2.27
N SER A 102 6.84 13.72 2.15
CA SER A 102 6.13 14.27 3.31
C SER A 102 5.36 13.19 4.07
N THR A 103 4.60 12.34 3.37
CA THR A 103 3.90 11.19 3.97
C THR A 103 4.88 10.25 4.67
N PHE A 104 5.99 9.89 4.02
CA PHE A 104 7.00 9.01 4.59
C PHE A 104 7.61 9.60 5.88
N LEU A 105 7.98 10.88 5.88
CA LEU A 105 8.54 11.55 7.06
C LEU A 105 7.53 11.72 8.20
N HIS A 106 6.24 11.95 7.88
CA HIS A 106 5.17 11.91 8.88
C HIS A 106 5.10 10.54 9.55
N VAL A 107 5.05 9.47 8.75
CA VAL A 107 4.99 8.09 9.25
C VAL A 107 6.22 7.75 10.09
N MET A 108 7.42 8.10 9.63
CA MET A 108 8.66 7.91 10.40
C MET A 108 8.61 8.66 11.74
N SER A 109 8.01 9.86 11.78
CA SER A 109 7.86 10.62 13.02
C SER A 109 7.02 9.89 14.08
N TRP A 110 6.01 9.10 13.66
CA TRP A 110 5.16 8.32 14.57
C TRP A 110 5.92 7.18 15.26
N PHE A 111 6.93 6.64 14.58
CA PHE A 111 7.82 5.62 15.13
C PHE A 111 8.99 6.19 15.94
N ARG A 112 9.45 7.40 15.60
CA ARG A 112 10.62 8.05 16.25
C ARG A 112 10.31 8.75 17.55
N TYR A 113 9.16 9.40 17.66
CA TYR A 113 8.84 10.27 18.77
C TYR A 113 7.66 9.74 19.59
N ASP A 114 7.68 10.02 20.90
CA ASP A 114 6.62 9.65 21.82
C ASP A 114 5.29 10.28 21.42
N LEU A 115 4.19 9.58 21.70
CA LEU A 115 2.84 10.09 21.46
C LEU A 115 2.32 10.84 22.69
N LYS A 116 2.77 12.09 22.87
CA LYS A 116 2.32 12.99 23.95
C LYS A 116 1.99 14.36 23.39
N PRO A 117 1.05 15.12 24.00
CA PRO A 117 0.77 16.50 23.59
C PRO A 117 2.06 17.33 23.42
N GLY A 118 2.16 18.05 22.30
CA GLY A 118 3.32 18.89 21.97
C GLY A 118 4.50 18.19 21.27
N THR A 119 4.57 16.86 21.30
CA THR A 119 5.61 16.09 20.59
C THR A 119 5.49 16.22 19.07
N VAL A 120 6.55 15.85 18.33
CA VAL A 120 6.53 15.81 16.87
C VAL A 120 5.48 14.81 16.35
N SER A 121 5.39 13.62 16.96
CA SER A 121 4.40 12.59 16.59
C SER A 121 2.97 13.11 16.73
N TRP A 122 2.65 13.75 17.86
CA TRP A 122 1.33 14.36 18.10
C TRP A 122 0.98 15.43 17.07
N ARG A 123 1.89 16.39 16.84
CA ARG A 123 1.69 17.45 15.84
C ARG A 123 1.57 16.88 14.42
N SER A 124 2.31 15.82 14.13
CA SER A 124 2.22 15.14 12.84
C SER A 124 0.86 14.47 12.64
N LEU A 125 0.34 13.74 13.62
CA LEU A 125 -0.97 13.08 13.52
C LEU A 125 -2.08 14.11 13.39
N TYR A 126 -2.03 15.19 14.17
CA TYR A 126 -2.93 16.33 14.05
C TYR A 126 -2.94 16.91 12.64
N GLU A 127 -1.75 17.22 12.10
CA GLU A 127 -1.63 17.82 10.77
C GLU A 127 -2.14 16.88 9.66
N VAL A 128 -1.89 15.57 9.75
CA VAL A 128 -2.40 14.61 8.77
C VAL A 128 -3.93 14.50 8.85
N ARG A 129 -4.52 14.41 10.06
CA ARG A 129 -5.98 14.41 10.25
C ARG A 129 -6.62 15.69 9.70
N ARG A 130 -6.02 16.85 9.99
CA ARG A 130 -6.43 18.14 9.44
C ARG A 130 -6.38 18.18 7.91
N ARG A 131 -5.36 17.60 7.27
CA ARG A 131 -5.26 17.49 5.81
C ARG A 131 -6.31 16.56 5.20
N HIS A 132 -6.65 15.46 5.87
CA HIS A 132 -7.74 14.59 5.45
C HIS A 132 -9.08 15.32 5.50
N LEU A 133 -9.36 16.06 6.57
CA LEU A 133 -10.55 16.90 6.70
C LEU A 133 -10.64 17.93 5.57
N LYS A 134 -9.57 18.69 5.31
CA LYS A 134 -9.50 19.67 4.22
C LYS A 134 -9.71 19.05 2.86
N SER A 135 -9.00 17.95 2.59
CA SER A 135 -9.07 17.26 1.30
C SER A 135 -10.47 16.67 1.07
N GLY A 136 -11.08 16.10 2.11
CA GLY A 136 -12.45 15.60 2.07
C GLY A 136 -13.47 16.70 1.81
N ARG A 137 -13.35 17.85 2.47
CA ARG A 137 -14.20 19.03 2.20
C ARG A 137 -14.05 19.53 0.77
N ALA A 138 -12.81 19.68 0.30
CA ALA A 138 -12.53 20.14 -1.06
C ALA A 138 -13.06 19.17 -2.13
N ALA A 139 -12.97 17.86 -1.90
CA ALA A 139 -13.53 16.86 -2.80
C ALA A 139 -15.07 16.96 -2.87
N ARG A 140 -15.75 17.12 -1.73
CA ARG A 140 -17.22 17.28 -1.67
C ARG A 140 -17.69 18.54 -2.39
N LEU A 141 -17.01 19.67 -2.19
CA LEU A 141 -17.33 20.93 -2.88
C LEU A 141 -17.21 20.82 -4.41
N LYS A 142 -16.38 19.89 -4.91
CA LYS A 142 -16.20 19.61 -6.34
C LYS A 142 -17.07 18.46 -6.85
N ASN A 143 -17.93 17.87 -6.01
CA ASN A 143 -18.68 16.64 -6.30
C ASN A 143 -17.76 15.46 -6.74
N LYS A 144 -16.56 15.38 -6.17
CA LYS A 144 -15.55 14.35 -6.45
C LYS A 144 -15.35 13.35 -5.30
N GLY A 145 -16.42 13.09 -4.55
CA GLY A 145 -16.39 12.21 -3.38
C GLY A 145 -15.92 12.91 -2.10
N THR A 146 -15.31 12.13 -1.20
CA THR A 146 -14.88 12.60 0.13
C THR A 146 -13.73 11.73 0.64
N VAL A 147 -12.99 12.21 1.64
CA VAL A 147 -12.16 11.32 2.47
C VAL A 147 -13.10 10.74 3.54
N SER A 148 -13.51 9.50 3.38
CA SER A 148 -14.50 8.81 4.22
C SER A 148 -13.89 7.97 5.34
N GLN A 149 -14.70 7.55 6.31
CA GLN A 149 -14.29 6.59 7.33
C GLN A 149 -13.87 5.25 6.72
N ARG A 150 -14.62 4.74 5.73
CA ARG A 150 -14.22 3.54 4.96
C ARG A 150 -12.86 3.74 4.31
N ASP A 151 -12.66 4.86 3.63
CA ASP A 151 -11.45 5.10 2.85
C ASP A 151 -10.22 5.33 3.75
N LEU A 152 -10.38 5.92 4.93
CA LEU A 152 -9.31 5.98 5.94
C LEU A 152 -8.93 4.58 6.44
N ALA A 153 -9.92 3.74 6.74
CA ALA A 153 -9.71 2.37 7.20
C ALA A 153 -9.06 1.47 6.11
N LEU A 154 -9.47 1.62 4.85
CA LEU A 154 -8.78 0.99 3.72
C LEU A 154 -7.35 1.54 3.60
N THR A 155 -7.14 2.86 3.71
CA THR A 155 -5.79 3.43 3.72
C THR A 155 -4.92 2.87 4.86
N GLN A 156 -5.50 2.62 6.04
CA GLN A 156 -4.82 1.96 7.17
C GLN A 156 -4.35 0.54 6.81
N PHE A 157 -5.10 -0.22 5.99
CA PHE A 157 -4.61 -1.50 5.45
C PHE A 157 -3.31 -1.31 4.66
N GLY A 158 -3.20 -0.22 3.89
CA GLY A 158 -1.98 0.11 3.15
C GLY A 158 -0.72 0.23 4.03
N PHE A 159 -0.86 0.44 5.34
CA PHE A 159 0.28 0.58 6.24
C PHE A 159 0.67 -0.70 7.00
N LEU A 160 -0.26 -1.63 7.20
CA LEU A 160 -0.02 -2.83 8.03
C LEU A 160 -0.52 -4.14 7.42
N GLY A 161 -1.45 -4.09 6.46
CA GLY A 161 -2.19 -5.25 5.97
C GLY A 161 -1.28 -6.33 5.39
N TYR A 162 -0.35 -5.95 4.51
CA TYR A 162 0.63 -6.92 3.99
C TYR A 162 1.59 -7.42 5.06
N ALA A 163 1.99 -6.58 6.02
CA ALA A 163 2.88 -6.99 7.10
C ALA A 163 2.26 -8.07 7.98
N VAL A 164 0.98 -7.92 8.35
CA VAL A 164 0.30 -8.89 9.23
C VAL A 164 -0.12 -10.17 8.52
N LEU A 165 -0.34 -10.11 7.19
CA LEU A 165 -0.78 -11.24 6.37
C LEU A 165 0.36 -12.04 5.74
N LYS A 166 1.46 -11.38 5.38
CA LYS A 166 2.59 -11.97 4.62
C LYS A 166 3.95 -11.56 5.18
N PRO A 167 4.20 -11.73 6.50
CA PRO A 167 5.42 -11.26 7.15
C PRO A 167 6.69 -11.92 6.59
N ASP A 168 6.60 -13.18 6.19
CA ASP A 168 7.67 -13.96 5.54
C ASP A 168 8.15 -13.33 4.23
N ARG A 169 7.23 -12.74 3.45
CA ARG A 169 7.52 -12.11 2.15
C ARG A 169 8.31 -10.81 2.25
N ILE A 170 8.36 -10.22 3.45
CA ILE A 170 9.04 -8.96 3.74
C ILE A 170 10.12 -9.13 4.82
N GLY A 171 10.44 -10.38 5.18
CA GLY A 171 11.45 -10.74 6.17
C GLY A 171 11.19 -10.23 7.58
N VAL A 172 9.92 -10.18 7.98
CA VAL A 172 9.48 -9.85 9.33
C VAL A 172 9.15 -11.14 10.06
N ASN A 173 9.62 -11.30 11.29
CA ASN A 173 9.24 -12.42 12.14
C ASN A 173 9.06 -11.94 13.58
N GLN A 174 8.35 -12.75 14.35
CA GLN A 174 8.13 -12.48 15.76
C GLN A 174 9.41 -12.81 16.54
N GLN A 175 9.92 -11.83 17.30
CA GLN A 175 11.10 -11.97 18.15
C GLN A 175 10.72 -12.03 19.63
N GLU A 176 9.63 -11.37 20.02
CA GLU A 176 9.04 -11.41 21.36
C GLU A 176 7.55 -11.83 21.31
N ALA A 177 7.02 -12.37 22.42
CA ALA A 177 5.72 -13.02 22.48
C ALA A 177 4.52 -12.13 22.05
N ASP A 178 4.64 -10.82 22.20
CA ASP A 178 3.58 -9.82 21.98
C ASP A 178 3.97 -8.79 20.90
N ASP A 179 4.96 -9.07 20.04
CA ASP A 179 5.36 -8.15 18.97
C ASP A 179 4.20 -7.75 18.05
N TRP A 180 3.39 -8.74 17.66
CA TRP A 180 2.27 -8.50 16.76
C TRP A 180 1.11 -7.79 17.45
N GLU A 181 0.81 -8.14 18.69
CA GLU A 181 -0.12 -7.44 19.58
C GLU A 181 0.28 -5.98 19.73
N ALA A 182 1.56 -5.72 19.96
CA ALA A 182 2.12 -4.39 20.10
C ALA A 182 2.02 -3.57 18.81
N TYR A 183 2.33 -4.19 17.67
CA TYR A 183 2.20 -3.56 16.36
C TYR A 183 0.74 -3.30 15.97
N ASN A 184 -0.16 -4.22 16.31
CA ASN A 184 -1.60 -4.03 16.14
C ASN A 184 -2.10 -2.85 16.98
N HIS A 185 -1.73 -2.80 18.26
CA HIS A 185 -2.13 -1.71 19.15
C HIS A 185 -1.58 -0.36 18.69
N LEU A 186 -0.31 -0.30 18.28
CA LEU A 186 0.30 0.89 17.68
C LEU A 186 -0.55 1.45 16.52
N TRP A 187 -0.88 0.61 15.54
CA TRP A 187 -1.68 1.03 14.40
C TRP A 187 -3.14 1.31 14.75
N ARG A 188 -3.69 0.63 15.76
CA ARG A 188 -5.03 0.92 16.30
C ARG A 188 -5.08 2.34 16.87
N VAL A 189 -4.10 2.71 17.69
CA VAL A 189 -3.97 4.06 18.26
C VAL A 189 -3.76 5.09 17.16
N ILE A 190 -2.85 4.84 16.21
CA ILE A 190 -2.62 5.75 15.08
C ILE A 190 -3.91 5.96 14.27
N GLY A 191 -4.67 4.90 13.98
CA GLY A 191 -5.95 5.00 13.28
C GLY A 191 -6.96 5.88 14.03
N HIS A 192 -7.08 5.70 15.34
CA HIS A 192 -7.92 6.54 16.20
C HIS A 192 -7.48 8.01 16.15
N MET A 193 -6.17 8.27 16.33
CA MET A 193 -5.59 9.61 16.29
C MET A 193 -5.75 10.29 14.93
N LEU A 194 -5.87 9.52 13.83
CA LEU A 194 -6.17 10.01 12.49
C LEU A 194 -7.67 10.25 12.24
N GLY A 195 -8.53 10.03 13.24
CA GLY A 195 -9.98 10.27 13.16
C GLY A 195 -10.80 9.05 12.73
N ILE A 196 -10.21 7.86 12.64
CA ILE A 196 -10.98 6.64 12.36
C ILE A 196 -11.79 6.28 13.60
N LYS A 197 -13.12 6.29 13.49
CA LYS A 197 -14.00 5.85 14.58
C LYS A 197 -13.69 4.39 14.91
N ASP A 198 -13.69 4.03 16.19
CA ASP A 198 -13.36 2.68 16.65
C ASP A 198 -14.18 1.56 15.98
N ARG A 199 -15.43 1.87 15.59
CA ARG A 199 -16.31 0.94 14.83
C ARG A 199 -15.85 0.64 13.39
N TYR A 200 -14.94 1.45 12.84
CA TYR A 200 -14.36 1.30 11.49
C TYR A 200 -12.86 1.01 11.49
N ASN A 201 -12.19 1.10 12.65
CA ASN A 201 -10.76 0.83 12.77
C ASN A 201 -10.45 -0.65 12.52
N ILE A 202 -9.59 -0.94 11.55
CA ILE A 202 -9.30 -2.32 11.11
C ILE A 202 -8.37 -3.05 12.06
N CYS A 203 -7.62 -2.31 12.88
CA CYS A 203 -6.86 -2.89 13.99
C CYS A 203 -7.82 -3.17 15.13
N ARG A 204 -8.15 -4.44 15.31
CA ARG A 204 -9.14 -4.91 16.28
C ARG A 204 -8.50 -5.16 17.65
N LYS A 205 -9.24 -5.85 18.52
CA LYS A 205 -8.82 -6.05 19.91
C LYS A 205 -7.51 -6.84 20.04
N ASN A 206 -7.24 -7.77 19.13
CA ASN A 206 -6.03 -8.59 19.08
C ASN A 206 -5.56 -8.80 17.63
N ILE A 207 -4.35 -9.34 17.44
CA ILE A 207 -3.80 -9.56 16.09
C ILE A 207 -4.61 -10.58 15.29
N GLU A 208 -5.18 -11.62 15.91
CA GLU A 208 -5.90 -12.67 15.19
C GLU A 208 -7.13 -12.11 14.47
N GLU A 209 -7.95 -11.33 15.19
CA GLU A 209 -9.12 -10.65 14.62
C GLU A 209 -8.69 -9.65 13.54
N THR A 210 -7.61 -8.89 13.78
CA THR A 210 -7.03 -7.97 12.77
C THR A 210 -6.57 -8.69 11.51
N ARG A 211 -5.93 -9.85 11.63
CA ARG A 211 -5.51 -10.68 10.48
C ARG A 211 -6.71 -11.14 9.69
N GLU A 212 -7.79 -11.57 10.35
CA GLU A 212 -9.01 -11.98 9.66
C GLU A 212 -9.67 -10.80 8.92
N VAL A 213 -9.77 -9.63 9.58
CA VAL A 213 -10.23 -8.38 8.96
C VAL A 213 -9.38 -8.01 7.74
N CYS A 214 -8.05 -7.98 7.88
CA CYS A 214 -7.14 -7.68 6.78
C CYS A 214 -7.28 -8.69 5.64
N ARG A 215 -7.45 -9.98 5.92
CA ARG A 215 -7.66 -11.01 4.89
C ARG A 215 -8.93 -10.75 4.10
N LEU A 216 -10.04 -10.45 4.77
CA LEU A 216 -11.30 -10.12 4.09
C LEU A 216 -11.22 -8.83 3.28
N ILE A 217 -10.49 -7.81 3.76
CA ILE A 217 -10.23 -6.58 2.99
C ILE A 217 -9.37 -6.88 1.76
N LEU A 218 -8.33 -7.71 1.90
CA LEU A 218 -7.50 -8.13 0.78
C LEU A 218 -8.36 -8.81 -0.29
N ASP A 219 -9.09 -9.86 0.11
CA ASP A 219 -9.88 -10.69 -0.80
C ASP A 219 -11.02 -9.88 -1.46
N ARG A 220 -11.76 -9.09 -0.69
CA ARG A 220 -12.99 -8.40 -1.16
C ARG A 220 -12.75 -7.01 -1.77
N VAL A 221 -11.58 -6.42 -1.55
CA VAL A 221 -11.24 -5.07 -2.04
C VAL A 221 -9.97 -5.09 -2.88
N TYR A 222 -8.80 -5.34 -2.28
CA TYR A 222 -7.54 -5.10 -2.98
C TYR A 222 -7.24 -6.07 -4.11
N THR A 223 -7.46 -7.37 -3.93
CA THR A 223 -7.27 -8.37 -4.98
C THR A 223 -8.11 -8.03 -6.22
N PRO A 224 -9.45 -7.83 -6.13
CA PRO A 224 -10.23 -7.50 -7.31
C PRO A 224 -9.96 -6.10 -7.87
N CYS A 225 -9.62 -5.10 -7.04
CA CYS A 225 -9.25 -3.77 -7.53
C CYS A 225 -7.90 -3.76 -8.26
N LEU A 226 -6.92 -4.56 -7.82
CA LEU A 226 -5.62 -4.67 -8.50
C LEU A 226 -5.69 -5.59 -9.74
N GLU A 227 -6.67 -6.49 -9.79
CA GLU A 227 -7.03 -7.25 -10.98
C GLU A 227 -7.67 -6.37 -12.05
N ASN A 228 -8.52 -5.41 -11.65
CA ASN A 228 -9.20 -4.47 -12.53
C ASN A 228 -9.01 -3.03 -12.03
N VAL A 229 -7.85 -2.44 -12.32
CA VAL A 229 -7.48 -1.13 -11.77
C VAL A 229 -8.32 0.01 -12.36
N PRO A 230 -8.66 1.04 -11.55
CA PRO A 230 -9.36 2.23 -12.05
C PRO A 230 -8.49 3.07 -12.98
N GLU A 231 -9.15 3.93 -13.76
CA GLU A 231 -8.48 4.89 -14.65
C GLU A 231 -7.50 5.78 -13.85
N TYR A 232 -6.35 6.10 -14.45
CA TYR A 232 -5.23 6.85 -13.84
C TYR A 232 -4.42 6.12 -12.75
N PHE A 233 -4.75 4.87 -12.40
CA PHE A 233 -3.95 4.06 -11.48
C PHE A 233 -2.48 3.97 -11.89
N GLU A 234 -2.22 3.63 -13.16
CA GLU A 234 -0.85 3.47 -13.68
C GLU A 234 -0.06 4.78 -13.55
N HIS A 235 -0.72 5.90 -13.86
CA HIS A 235 -0.10 7.21 -13.76
C HIS A 235 0.31 7.54 -12.33
N MET A 236 -0.63 7.44 -11.39
CA MET A 236 -0.40 7.83 -10.00
C MET A 236 0.63 6.92 -9.32
N ALA A 237 0.59 5.61 -9.58
CA ALA A 237 1.56 4.66 -9.08
C ALA A 237 2.97 4.94 -9.64
N ARG A 238 3.11 5.12 -10.95
CA ARG A 238 4.40 5.33 -11.60
C ARG A 238 5.03 6.67 -11.27
N VAL A 239 4.24 7.74 -11.23
CA VAL A 239 4.74 9.06 -10.86
C VAL A 239 5.16 9.11 -9.39
N MET A 240 4.47 8.39 -8.49
CA MET A 240 4.92 8.17 -7.11
C MET A 240 6.31 7.53 -7.07
N MET A 241 6.49 6.40 -7.76
CA MET A 241 7.75 5.64 -7.75
C MET A 241 8.88 6.43 -8.40
N ASP A 242 8.63 7.07 -9.54
CA ASP A 242 9.59 7.94 -10.22
C ASP A 242 10.00 9.15 -9.35
N GLY A 243 9.06 9.74 -8.61
CA GLY A 243 9.35 10.84 -7.70
C GLY A 243 10.18 10.39 -6.50
N MET A 244 9.83 9.24 -5.93
CA MET A 244 10.53 8.68 -4.77
C MET A 244 11.84 7.96 -5.13
N TRP A 245 12.16 7.77 -6.42
CA TRP A 245 13.44 7.21 -6.85
C TRP A 245 14.65 7.99 -6.30
N ALA A 246 14.52 9.32 -6.18
CA ALA A 246 15.56 10.17 -5.59
C ALA A 246 15.75 9.96 -4.07
N VAL A 247 14.83 9.23 -3.42
CA VAL A 247 14.92 8.82 -2.01
C VAL A 247 15.42 7.38 -1.92
N ASN A 248 14.94 6.51 -2.81
CA ASN A 248 15.28 5.10 -2.81
C ASN A 248 15.34 4.53 -4.25
N GLY A 249 16.54 4.20 -4.71
CA GLY A 249 16.80 3.62 -6.03
C GLY A 249 16.18 2.23 -6.27
N THR A 250 15.60 1.59 -5.24
CA THR A 250 14.84 0.33 -5.39
C THR A 250 13.42 0.53 -5.91
N MET A 251 12.96 1.77 -6.11
CA MET A 251 11.59 2.10 -6.55
C MET A 251 11.41 2.05 -8.07
N GLU A 252 11.83 0.96 -8.70
CA GLU A 252 11.55 0.72 -10.13
C GLU A 252 10.09 0.29 -10.31
N SER A 253 9.36 0.98 -11.18
CA SER A 253 7.90 0.86 -11.23
C SER A 253 7.36 -0.52 -11.60
N GLY A 254 7.97 -1.21 -12.58
CA GLY A 254 7.48 -2.51 -13.04
C GLY A 254 7.59 -3.60 -11.98
N SER A 255 8.73 -3.68 -11.32
CA SER A 255 9.01 -4.63 -10.24
C SER A 255 8.12 -4.38 -9.02
N GLN A 256 7.95 -3.13 -8.61
CA GLN A 256 7.09 -2.76 -7.47
C GLN A 256 5.61 -3.04 -7.75
N MET A 257 5.13 -2.76 -8.96
CA MET A 257 3.77 -3.12 -9.36
C MET A 257 3.56 -4.64 -9.39
N TYR A 258 4.52 -5.38 -9.95
CA TYR A 258 4.46 -6.84 -9.98
C TYR A 258 4.43 -7.43 -8.57
N LEU A 259 5.35 -6.98 -7.70
CA LEU A 259 5.42 -7.40 -6.30
C LEU A 259 4.12 -7.07 -5.56
N THR A 260 3.56 -5.88 -5.76
CA THR A 260 2.29 -5.48 -5.13
C THR A 260 1.15 -6.40 -5.55
N LYS A 261 1.01 -6.69 -6.85
CA LYS A 261 -0.03 -7.58 -7.34
C LYS A 261 0.15 -9.02 -6.86
N ASN A 262 1.40 -9.50 -6.75
CA ASN A 262 1.70 -10.79 -6.13
C ASN A 262 1.36 -10.81 -4.62
N LEU A 263 1.74 -9.78 -3.86
CA LEU A 263 1.35 -9.62 -2.45
C LEU A 263 -0.18 -9.54 -2.29
N ALA A 264 -0.89 -9.00 -3.27
CA ALA A 264 -2.34 -8.93 -3.29
C ALA A 264 -3.05 -10.20 -3.80
N ASN A 265 -2.34 -11.30 -4.08
CA ASN A 265 -2.91 -12.54 -4.64
C ASN A 265 -3.61 -12.37 -5.99
N VAL A 266 -3.23 -11.36 -6.79
CA VAL A 266 -3.78 -11.17 -8.14
C VAL A 266 -3.36 -12.36 -9.02
N PRO A 267 -4.30 -13.11 -9.63
CA PRO A 267 -3.97 -14.28 -10.42
C PRO A 267 -2.95 -13.99 -11.54
N GLY A 268 -1.98 -14.88 -11.74
CA GLY A 268 -0.97 -14.74 -12.78
C GLY A 268 0.27 -13.90 -12.41
N TYR A 269 0.30 -13.26 -11.24
CA TYR A 269 1.50 -12.63 -10.67
C TYR A 269 2.14 -13.59 -9.66
N ILE A 270 3.13 -14.35 -10.12
CA ILE A 270 3.77 -15.46 -9.38
C ILE A 270 5.28 -15.25 -9.30
N LEU A 271 5.86 -15.52 -8.13
CA LEU A 271 7.29 -15.40 -7.85
C LEU A 271 7.92 -16.70 -7.34
N THR A 272 7.10 -17.69 -6.97
CA THR A 272 7.58 -18.97 -6.41
C THR A 272 6.89 -20.17 -7.06
N GLU A 273 7.55 -21.33 -7.03
CA GLU A 273 6.96 -22.58 -7.52
C GLU A 273 5.67 -22.96 -6.78
N ALA A 274 5.59 -22.70 -5.47
CA ALA A 274 4.37 -22.95 -4.69
C ALA A 274 3.18 -22.13 -5.23
N GLU A 275 3.41 -20.85 -5.55
CA GLU A 275 2.38 -19.98 -6.15
C GLU A 275 2.01 -20.42 -7.57
N ARG A 276 2.99 -20.87 -8.38
CA ARG A 276 2.74 -21.41 -9.73
C ARG A 276 1.85 -22.65 -9.67
N ILE A 277 2.17 -23.59 -8.79
CA ILE A 277 1.42 -24.85 -8.61
C ILE A 277 0.00 -24.55 -8.11
N ASP A 278 -0.16 -23.66 -7.13
CA ASP A 278 -1.49 -23.26 -6.63
C ASP A 278 -2.35 -22.62 -7.72
N LEU A 279 -1.76 -21.72 -8.53
CA LEU A 279 -2.47 -21.10 -9.64
C LEU A 279 -2.91 -22.14 -10.68
N GLN A 280 -2.02 -23.06 -11.08
CA GLN A 280 -2.37 -24.15 -12.00
C GLN A 280 -3.50 -25.01 -11.46
N ARG A 281 -3.48 -25.35 -10.17
CA ARG A 281 -4.57 -26.10 -9.49
C ARG A 281 -5.90 -25.36 -9.62
N ARG A 282 -5.93 -24.06 -9.29
CA ARG A 282 -7.14 -23.23 -9.35
C ARG A 282 -7.67 -23.06 -10.78
N ILE A 283 -6.79 -22.93 -11.77
CA ILE A 283 -7.17 -22.89 -13.20
C ILE A 283 -7.82 -24.23 -13.60
N LYS A 284 -7.19 -25.38 -13.26
CA LYS A 284 -7.74 -26.72 -13.54
C LYS A 284 -9.12 -26.93 -12.92
N GLU A 285 -9.31 -26.50 -11.68
CA GLU A 285 -10.60 -26.58 -10.99
C GLU A 285 -11.69 -25.80 -11.73
N LYS A 286 -11.37 -24.62 -12.27
CA LYS A 286 -12.34 -23.81 -13.05
C LYS A 286 -12.55 -24.31 -14.48
N LEU A 287 -11.56 -24.94 -15.09
CA LEU A 287 -11.71 -25.60 -16.39
C LEU A 287 -12.67 -26.79 -16.30
N ASN A 288 -12.73 -27.48 -15.16
CA ASN A 288 -13.65 -28.59 -14.90
C ASN A 288 -13.63 -29.65 -16.02
N GLY A 289 -12.43 -30.09 -16.42
CA GLY A 289 -12.23 -31.10 -17.47
C GLY A 289 -12.30 -30.57 -18.91
N LYS A 290 -12.58 -29.28 -19.13
CA LYS A 290 -12.51 -28.65 -20.46
C LYS A 290 -11.06 -28.52 -20.95
N HIS A 291 -10.90 -28.40 -22.27
CA HIS A 291 -9.58 -28.32 -22.92
C HIS A 291 -8.75 -27.14 -22.36
N PRO A 292 -7.45 -27.33 -22.04
CA PRO A 292 -6.58 -26.30 -21.44
C PRO A 292 -6.44 -25.00 -22.24
N ASP A 293 -6.68 -25.03 -23.55
CA ASP A 293 -6.56 -23.87 -24.45
C ASP A 293 -7.76 -22.91 -24.42
N ILE A 294 -8.84 -23.21 -23.69
CA ILE A 294 -9.99 -22.29 -23.58
C ILE A 294 -9.65 -21.07 -22.70
N GLY A 295 -8.72 -21.24 -21.75
CA GLY A 295 -8.37 -20.23 -20.76
C GLY A 295 -9.46 -20.03 -19.70
N VAL A 296 -9.07 -19.49 -18.55
CA VAL A 296 -9.98 -19.13 -17.45
C VAL A 296 -9.88 -17.63 -17.23
N ASP A 297 -11.00 -16.91 -17.28
CA ASP A 297 -11.00 -15.49 -16.92
C ASP A 297 -10.57 -15.35 -15.44
N ALA A 298 -9.54 -14.54 -15.20
CA ALA A 298 -9.03 -14.22 -13.88
C ALA A 298 -10.12 -13.70 -12.92
N SER A 299 -11.19 -13.08 -13.44
CA SER A 299 -12.36 -12.68 -12.65
C SER A 299 -13.03 -13.85 -11.90
N LEU A 300 -12.96 -15.06 -12.45
CA LEU A 300 -13.53 -16.28 -11.84
C LEU A 300 -12.67 -16.85 -10.71
N LEU A 301 -11.45 -16.34 -10.56
CA LEU A 301 -10.50 -16.74 -9.54
C LEU A 301 -10.46 -15.74 -8.37
N VAL A 302 -11.02 -14.55 -8.52
CA VAL A 302 -11.04 -13.53 -7.46
C VAL A 302 -12.45 -13.38 -6.89
N GLU A 303 -12.55 -12.89 -5.66
CA GLU A 303 -13.84 -12.48 -5.08
C GLU A 303 -14.42 -11.27 -5.83
N LYS A 304 -15.73 -11.10 -5.75
CA LYS A 304 -16.38 -9.91 -6.32
C LYS A 304 -15.97 -8.67 -5.53
N ALA A 305 -15.54 -7.62 -6.23
CA ALA A 305 -15.23 -6.32 -5.62
C ALA A 305 -16.40 -5.79 -4.80
N ARG A 306 -16.14 -5.41 -3.55
CA ARG A 306 -17.09 -4.76 -2.63
C ARG A 306 -16.94 -3.23 -2.60
N VAL A 307 -16.32 -2.67 -3.62
CA VAL A 307 -16.22 -1.22 -3.87
C VAL A 307 -16.76 -0.92 -5.27
N GLU A 308 -17.33 0.28 -5.42
CA GLU A 308 -17.91 0.76 -6.67
C GLU A 308 -16.89 1.59 -7.46
N GLY A 309 -17.16 1.84 -8.76
CA GLY A 309 -16.35 2.72 -9.60
C GLY A 309 -15.21 2.05 -10.37
N LEU A 310 -15.13 0.71 -10.37
CA LEU A 310 -14.20 -0.01 -11.23
C LEU A 310 -14.72 -0.02 -12.69
N PRO A 311 -13.84 0.11 -13.69
CA PRO A 311 -14.24 0.15 -15.10
C PRO A 311 -14.74 -1.21 -15.58
N GLU A 312 -15.54 -1.21 -16.65
CA GLU A 312 -15.78 -2.43 -17.42
C GLU A 312 -14.48 -2.84 -18.13
N ARG A 313 -14.20 -4.14 -18.14
CA ARG A 313 -12.98 -4.67 -18.77
C ARG A 313 -13.27 -5.89 -19.64
N PRO A 314 -12.50 -6.10 -20.72
CA PRO A 314 -12.53 -7.37 -21.42
C PRO A 314 -12.03 -8.50 -20.49
N PRO A 315 -12.48 -9.75 -20.72
CA PRO A 315 -11.98 -10.92 -19.97
C PRO A 315 -10.46 -11.03 -20.03
N ARG A 316 -9.81 -11.29 -18.90
CA ARG A 316 -8.36 -11.56 -18.84
C ARG A 316 -8.14 -13.05 -18.69
N LEU A 317 -8.01 -13.74 -19.83
CA LEU A 317 -7.88 -15.19 -19.88
C LEU A 317 -6.49 -15.65 -19.42
N LEU A 318 -6.47 -16.59 -18.49
CA LEU A 318 -5.28 -17.29 -18.00
C LEU A 318 -5.26 -18.70 -18.59
N TYR A 319 -4.23 -19.02 -19.38
CA TYR A 319 -4.08 -20.35 -19.98
C TYR A 319 -3.12 -21.20 -19.16
N LEU A 320 -3.46 -22.48 -18.97
CA LEU A 320 -2.68 -23.38 -18.13
C LEU A 320 -1.22 -23.51 -18.61
N LYS A 321 -1.02 -23.59 -19.93
CA LYS A 321 0.29 -23.71 -20.60
C LYS A 321 1.22 -22.52 -20.36
N ASP A 322 0.66 -21.34 -20.10
CA ASP A 322 1.47 -20.14 -19.85
C ASP A 322 2.16 -20.21 -18.48
N TYR A 323 1.78 -21.16 -17.63
CA TYR A 323 2.29 -21.34 -16.27
C TYR A 323 3.05 -22.66 -16.08
N ASP A 324 3.56 -23.25 -17.15
CA ASP A 324 4.43 -24.45 -17.07
C ASP A 324 5.79 -24.12 -16.44
N THR A 325 6.27 -22.88 -16.59
CA THR A 325 7.44 -22.34 -15.88
C THR A 325 7.16 -20.93 -15.38
N LEU A 326 7.90 -20.45 -14.37
CA LEU A 326 7.79 -19.06 -13.89
C LEU A 326 8.09 -18.05 -14.99
N ASP A 327 9.13 -18.30 -15.78
CA ASP A 327 9.56 -17.41 -16.87
C ASP A 327 8.55 -17.32 -18.01
N ASN A 328 7.64 -18.30 -18.13
CA ASN A 328 6.59 -18.29 -19.13
C ASN A 328 5.37 -17.47 -18.76
N ALA A 329 5.20 -17.11 -17.48
CA ALA A 329 4.06 -16.35 -17.00
C ALA A 329 3.88 -15.05 -17.81
N PRO A 330 2.70 -14.77 -18.40
CA PRO A 330 2.53 -13.66 -19.34
C PRO A 330 2.85 -12.30 -18.73
N GLU A 331 2.45 -12.08 -17.49
CA GLU A 331 2.70 -10.82 -16.78
C GLU A 331 4.19 -10.64 -16.43
N TYR A 332 4.92 -11.72 -16.19
CA TYR A 332 6.37 -11.66 -15.97
C TYR A 332 7.11 -11.41 -17.29
N LYS A 333 6.68 -12.04 -18.39
CA LYS A 333 7.28 -11.84 -19.73
C LYS A 333 7.24 -10.39 -20.19
N LYS A 334 6.13 -9.69 -19.91
CA LYS A 334 5.93 -8.26 -20.24
C LYS A 334 6.92 -7.33 -19.53
N LEU A 335 7.52 -7.75 -18.41
CA LEU A 335 8.44 -6.91 -17.67
C LEU A 335 9.72 -6.62 -18.46
N PRO A 336 10.23 -5.38 -18.45
CA PRO A 336 11.54 -5.07 -18.98
C PRO A 336 12.63 -5.77 -18.15
N LEU A 337 13.82 -5.94 -18.74
CA LEU A 337 14.95 -6.59 -18.06
C LEU A 337 15.29 -5.92 -16.72
N ALA A 338 15.19 -4.59 -16.65
CA ALA A 338 15.40 -3.83 -15.41
C ALA A 338 14.45 -4.27 -14.28
N ALA A 339 13.16 -4.46 -14.58
CA ALA A 339 12.18 -4.88 -13.58
C ALA A 339 12.41 -6.34 -13.14
N LYS A 340 12.73 -7.24 -14.07
CA LYS A 340 13.09 -8.63 -13.75
C LYS A 340 14.33 -8.71 -12.85
N TYR A 341 15.35 -7.91 -13.18
CA TYR A 341 16.55 -7.78 -12.36
C TYR A 341 16.24 -7.26 -10.95
N LYS A 342 15.39 -6.24 -10.82
CA LYS A 342 14.99 -5.69 -9.52
C LYS A 342 14.16 -6.68 -8.70
N LEU A 343 13.30 -7.48 -9.32
CA LEU A 343 12.59 -8.59 -8.65
C LEU A 343 13.56 -9.65 -8.13
N ALA A 344 14.54 -10.06 -8.94
CA ALA A 344 15.55 -11.03 -8.52
C ALA A 344 16.40 -10.50 -7.36
N LEU A 345 16.85 -9.24 -7.44
CA LEU A 345 17.56 -8.59 -6.35
C LEU A 345 16.71 -8.52 -5.08
N PHE A 346 15.42 -8.17 -5.19
CA PHE A 346 14.53 -8.15 -4.03
C PHE A 346 14.50 -9.51 -3.32
N SER A 347 14.39 -10.61 -4.06
CA SER A 347 14.45 -11.96 -3.47
C SER A 347 15.77 -12.22 -2.73
N ILE A 348 16.90 -11.80 -3.30
CA ILE A 348 18.23 -11.91 -2.67
C ILE A 348 18.29 -11.05 -1.40
N PHE A 349 17.82 -9.80 -1.46
CA PHE A 349 17.79 -8.89 -0.32
C PHE A 349 16.94 -9.44 0.82
N ILE A 350 15.74 -9.96 0.54
CA ILE A 350 14.88 -10.56 1.57
C ILE A 350 15.51 -11.82 2.16
N ALA A 351 16.13 -12.68 1.35
CA ALA A 351 16.85 -13.84 1.84
C ALA A 351 17.99 -13.45 2.80
N PHE A 352 18.77 -12.42 2.43
CA PHE A 352 19.82 -11.89 3.30
C PHE A 352 19.25 -11.22 4.56
N TYR A 353 18.19 -10.41 4.41
CA TYR A 353 17.51 -9.70 5.49
C TYR A 353 16.92 -10.64 6.55
N ASN A 354 16.52 -11.85 6.16
CA ASN A 354 16.05 -12.86 7.10
C ASN A 354 17.14 -13.35 8.07
N THR A 355 18.41 -13.20 7.73
CA THR A 355 19.52 -13.49 8.65
C THR A 355 19.66 -12.37 9.68
N TYR A 356 20.19 -12.68 10.87
CA TYR A 356 20.46 -11.66 11.89
C TYR A 356 21.41 -10.57 11.37
N ILE A 357 22.52 -10.96 10.74
CA ILE A 357 23.53 -10.03 10.22
C ILE A 357 22.95 -9.16 9.11
N GLY A 358 22.25 -9.76 8.14
CA GLY A 358 21.65 -9.01 7.05
C GLY A 358 20.58 -8.03 7.53
N ARG A 359 19.79 -8.41 8.55
CA ARG A 359 18.83 -7.50 9.18
C ARG A 359 19.50 -6.28 9.79
N VAL A 360 20.55 -6.48 10.58
CA VAL A 360 21.30 -5.37 11.20
C VAL A 360 21.89 -4.45 10.12
N LEU A 361 22.53 -5.00 9.09
CA LEU A 361 23.17 -4.21 8.04
C LEU A 361 22.15 -3.44 7.19
N ILE A 362 21.10 -4.10 6.71
CA ILE A 362 20.08 -3.45 5.86
C ILE A 362 19.28 -2.42 6.65
N ASN A 363 18.92 -2.69 7.92
CA ASN A 363 18.25 -1.70 8.74
C ASN A 363 19.16 -0.49 9.01
N SER A 364 20.45 -0.72 9.27
CA SER A 364 21.42 0.37 9.48
C SER A 364 21.56 1.24 8.23
N TYR A 365 21.66 0.61 7.06
CA TYR A 365 21.67 1.31 5.77
C TYR A 365 20.36 2.09 5.55
N PHE A 366 19.21 1.48 5.83
CA PHE A 366 17.91 2.11 5.68
C PHE A 366 17.79 3.33 6.61
N VAL A 367 18.17 3.21 7.88
CA VAL A 367 18.19 4.35 8.83
C VAL A 367 19.12 5.46 8.34
N LEU A 368 20.31 5.14 7.85
CA LEU A 368 21.23 6.12 7.27
C LEU A 368 20.59 6.82 6.06
N SER A 369 19.96 6.06 5.15
CA SER A 369 19.27 6.60 3.97
C SER A 369 18.14 7.56 4.35
N ILE A 370 17.37 7.28 5.40
CA ILE A 370 16.35 8.23 5.89
C ILE A 370 16.99 9.51 6.41
N ASN A 371 18.05 9.40 7.22
CA ASN A 371 18.75 10.57 7.75
C ASN A 371 19.36 11.43 6.64
N LEU A 372 19.96 10.81 5.62
CA LEU A 372 20.45 11.51 4.43
C LEU A 372 19.28 12.20 3.72
N THR A 373 18.16 11.53 3.51
CA THR A 373 17.00 12.15 2.85
C THR A 373 16.44 13.35 3.62
N GLU A 374 16.46 13.32 4.94
CA GLU A 374 15.92 14.39 5.79
C GLU A 374 16.88 15.58 5.91
N TYR A 375 18.17 15.31 6.12
CA TYR A 375 19.16 16.34 6.45
C TYR A 375 20.10 16.71 5.29
N PHE A 376 20.33 15.81 4.35
CA PHE A 376 21.24 16.02 3.21
C PHE A 376 20.80 15.22 1.95
N PRO A 377 19.68 15.57 1.29
CA PRO A 377 19.10 14.78 0.20
C PRO A 377 19.87 14.96 -1.10
N TYR A 378 21.12 14.47 -1.13
CA TYR A 378 22.10 14.71 -2.19
C TYR A 378 21.63 14.22 -3.56
N VAL A 379 20.95 13.07 -3.64
CA VAL A 379 20.39 12.57 -4.90
C VAL A 379 19.31 13.52 -5.42
N ALA A 380 18.42 13.98 -4.55
CA ALA A 380 17.38 14.93 -4.92
C ALA A 380 17.94 16.29 -5.34
N PHE A 381 19.12 16.71 -4.84
CA PHE A 381 19.77 17.95 -5.30
C PHE A 381 20.03 17.95 -6.80
N PHE A 382 20.44 16.81 -7.36
CA PHE A 382 20.69 16.67 -8.80
C PHE A 382 19.40 16.61 -9.63
N VAL A 383 18.29 16.16 -9.04
CA VAL A 383 17.01 15.98 -9.76
C VAL A 383 16.11 17.22 -9.67
N TYR A 384 16.02 17.84 -8.49
CA TYR A 384 15.07 18.91 -8.18
C TYR A 384 15.73 20.24 -7.77
N GLY A 385 17.05 20.24 -7.56
CA GLY A 385 17.78 21.36 -7.01
C GLY A 385 17.74 21.40 -5.48
N ILE A 386 18.74 22.06 -4.87
CA ILE A 386 18.96 22.06 -3.41
C ILE A 386 17.72 22.50 -2.64
N LYS A 387 17.16 23.67 -2.98
CA LYS A 387 16.03 24.26 -2.25
C LYS A 387 14.76 23.40 -2.30
N ASN A 388 14.47 22.79 -3.45
CA ASN A 388 13.23 22.05 -3.66
C ASN A 388 13.28 20.63 -3.06
N SER A 389 14.48 20.11 -2.79
CA SER A 389 14.71 18.78 -2.24
C SER A 389 14.26 18.63 -0.79
N TYR A 390 14.32 19.70 0.02
CA TYR A 390 13.92 19.66 1.41
C TYR A 390 12.40 19.71 1.60
N VAL A 391 11.86 18.83 2.45
CA VAL A 391 10.43 18.76 2.77
C VAL A 391 10.19 19.19 4.22
N ASN A 392 9.30 20.17 4.41
CA ASN A 392 8.75 20.47 5.73
C ASN A 392 7.40 19.75 5.85
N ILE A 393 7.35 18.73 6.70
CA ILE A 393 6.14 17.92 6.89
C ILE A 393 4.95 18.73 7.40
N PHE A 394 5.14 19.90 8.00
CA PHE A 394 4.06 20.78 8.47
C PHE A 394 3.58 21.79 7.43
N LYS A 395 4.13 21.75 6.20
CA LYS A 395 3.68 22.57 5.07
C LYS A 395 3.03 21.69 4.01
N GLU A 396 1.92 22.18 3.46
CA GLU A 396 1.26 21.53 2.33
C GLU A 396 2.20 21.42 1.12
N SER A 397 2.05 20.32 0.39
CA SER A 397 2.82 20.08 -0.83
C SER A 397 2.49 21.12 -1.91
N PRO A 398 3.31 21.33 -2.94
CA PRO A 398 2.93 22.17 -4.07
C PRO A 398 1.73 21.59 -4.85
N LEU A 399 1.04 22.46 -5.60
CA LEU A 399 0.08 22.07 -6.62
C LEU A 399 0.77 22.08 -7.99
N ASP A 400 0.30 21.25 -8.92
CA ASP A 400 0.60 21.40 -10.34
C ASP A 400 -0.66 21.17 -11.20
N ASP A 401 -0.64 21.64 -12.44
CA ASP A 401 -1.71 21.43 -13.41
C ASP A 401 -1.38 20.30 -14.40
N THR A 402 -0.50 19.37 -14.01
CA THR A 402 -0.15 18.23 -14.87
C THR A 402 -1.35 17.29 -14.95
N PRO A 403 -1.92 17.03 -16.14
CA PRO A 403 -3.04 16.11 -16.26
C PRO A 403 -2.57 14.67 -16.03
N ALA A 404 -3.37 13.89 -15.31
CA ALA A 404 -3.12 12.46 -15.17
C ALA A 404 -3.28 11.77 -16.53
N LYS A 405 -2.31 10.93 -16.88
CA LYS A 405 -2.35 10.18 -18.15
C LYS A 405 -3.21 8.93 -18.00
N PRO A 406 -4.02 8.58 -19.02
CA PRO A 406 -4.83 7.37 -18.93
C PRO A 406 -3.96 6.11 -18.88
N ASN A 407 -4.49 5.03 -18.32
CA ASN A 407 -3.78 3.75 -18.14
C ASN A 407 -3.28 3.18 -19.47
N SER A 408 -4.03 3.41 -20.55
CA SER A 408 -3.68 2.96 -21.90
C SER A 408 -2.34 3.52 -22.40
N GLU A 409 -1.92 4.71 -21.95
CA GLU A 409 -0.62 5.29 -22.29
C GLU A 409 0.55 4.45 -21.76
N TYR A 410 0.36 3.79 -20.62
CA TYR A 410 1.39 2.96 -19.99
C TYR A 410 1.45 1.53 -20.55
N ASN A 411 0.41 1.11 -21.28
CA ASN A 411 0.36 -0.18 -21.96
C ASN A 411 1.03 -0.16 -23.34
N LYS A 412 1.40 1.02 -23.86
CA LYS A 412 2.11 1.16 -25.13
C LYS A 412 3.51 0.54 -25.02
N PRO A 413 4.04 -0.08 -26.09
CA PRO A 413 5.41 -0.59 -26.11
C PRO A 413 6.41 0.49 -25.70
N GLN A 414 7.17 0.23 -24.64
CA GLN A 414 8.23 1.13 -24.19
C GLN A 414 9.54 0.78 -24.90
N GLN A 415 10.36 1.80 -25.19
CA GLN A 415 11.69 1.54 -25.71
C GLN A 415 12.52 0.78 -24.67
N PRO A 416 13.24 -0.28 -25.07
CA PRO A 416 14.05 -1.04 -24.13
C PRO A 416 15.16 -0.17 -23.55
N MET A 417 15.23 -0.10 -22.22
CA MET A 417 16.32 0.57 -21.52
C MET A 417 17.63 -0.22 -21.76
N PRO A 418 18.74 0.43 -22.13
CA PRO A 418 20.02 -0.24 -22.25
C PRO A 418 20.41 -0.93 -20.94
N TRP A 419 20.96 -2.15 -21.03
CA TRP A 419 21.28 -2.99 -19.86
C TRP A 419 22.18 -2.28 -18.84
N TYR A 420 23.15 -1.50 -19.29
CA TYR A 420 24.06 -0.76 -18.40
C TYR A 420 23.33 0.33 -17.60
N LYS A 421 22.34 1.00 -18.20
CA LYS A 421 21.49 1.98 -17.47
C LYS A 421 20.62 1.29 -16.44
N ALA A 422 20.11 0.09 -16.74
CA ALA A 422 19.31 -0.70 -15.81
C ALA A 422 20.11 -1.15 -14.58
N ILE A 423 21.39 -1.52 -14.76
CA ILE A 423 22.29 -1.89 -13.67
C ILE A 423 22.70 -0.65 -12.86
N LEU A 424 23.06 0.45 -13.53
CA LEU A 424 23.52 1.67 -12.86
C LEU A 424 22.40 2.40 -12.10
N ALA A 425 21.14 2.27 -12.51
CA ALA A 425 19.98 2.83 -11.81
C ALA A 425 19.69 2.18 -10.42
N PHE A 426 20.60 1.34 -9.92
CA PHE A 426 20.59 0.82 -8.57
C PHE A 426 21.36 1.70 -7.57
N TRP A 427 22.34 2.48 -8.04
CA TRP A 427 23.26 3.26 -7.20
C TRP A 427 22.81 4.70 -7.00
#